data_AF-A0A3D2S0Z0-F1
#
_entry.id   AF-A0A3D2S0Z0-F1
#
_cell.length_a   1.000
_cell.length_b   1.000
_cell.length_c   1.000
_cell.angle_alpha   90.00
_cell.angle_beta   90.00
_cell.angle_gamma   90.00
#
_symmetry.space_group_name_H-M   'P 1'
#
loop_
_entity.id
_entity.type
_entity.pdbx_description
1 polymer ?
#
loop_
_entity_poly.entity_id
_entity_poly.type
_entity_poly.pdbx_seq_one_letter_code
_entity_poly.pdbx_strand_id
1 'polypeptide(L)' 'IGGKRQALKKKAEAEQEAYAKLVSLFDKDSCCANAHQDGKKCDHQCCLDAFAQNKVCLKCNPGAAEQKIN' A
#
# COMPACT_ATOMS: atom_id res chain seq x y z
N ILE A 1 -24.54 -10.85 -17.45
CA ILE A 1 -23.06 -10.69 -17.52
C ILE A 1 -22.54 -9.45 -16.73
N GLY A 2 -23.39 -8.64 -16.08
CA GLY A 2 -22.94 -7.39 -15.41
C GLY A 2 -22.26 -7.52 -14.03
N GLY A 3 -22.62 -8.52 -13.21
CA GLY A 3 -22.23 -8.54 -11.79
C GLY A 3 -20.74 -8.75 -11.50
N LYS A 4 -20.05 -9.64 -12.23
CA LYS A 4 -18.64 -9.98 -11.98
C LYS A 4 -17.70 -8.79 -12.25
N ARG A 5 -17.98 -7.98 -13.26
CA ARG A 5 -17.16 -6.79 -13.60
C ARG A 5 -17.29 -5.69 -12.55
N GLN A 6 -18.46 -5.56 -11.94
CA GLN A 6 -18.73 -4.54 -10.93
C GLN A 6 -18.08 -4.87 -9.58
N ALA A 7 -18.04 -6.16 -9.21
CA ALA A 7 -17.34 -6.62 -8.00
C ALA A 7 -15.81 -6.43 -8.09
N LEU A 8 -15.21 -6.68 -9.27
CA LEU A 8 -13.77 -6.48 -9.50
C LEU A 8 -13.37 -4.99 -9.42
N LYS A 9 -14.20 -4.09 -9.96
CA LYS A 9 -13.98 -2.63 -9.83
C LYS A 9 -14.00 -2.18 -8.36
N LYS A 10 -15.03 -2.56 -7.62
CA LYS A 10 -15.15 -2.21 -6.19
C LYS A 10 -13.97 -2.71 -5.36
N LYS A 11 -13.46 -3.91 -5.67
CA LYS A 11 -12.30 -4.48 -4.98
C LYS A 11 -11.00 -3.74 -5.32
N ALA A 12 -10.81 -3.36 -6.58
CA ALA A 12 -9.66 -2.56 -7.00
C ALA A 12 -9.69 -1.14 -6.40
N GLU A 13 -10.87 -0.51 -6.32
CA GLU A 13 -11.05 0.80 -5.67
C GLU A 13 -10.73 0.73 -4.17
N ALA A 14 -11.19 -0.32 -3.47
CA ALA A 14 -10.87 -0.52 -2.06
C ALA A 14 -9.36 -0.77 -1.81
N GLU A 15 -8.70 -1.55 -2.69
CA GLU A 15 -7.25 -1.76 -2.64
C GLU A 15 -6.45 -0.49 -2.98
N GLN A 16 -6.97 0.37 -3.86
CA GLN A 16 -6.38 1.68 -4.15
C GLN A 16 -6.56 2.64 -2.99
N GLU A 17 -7.73 2.70 -2.35
CA GLU A 17 -7.97 3.53 -1.17
C GLU A 17 -7.09 3.10 0.00
N ALA A 18 -6.98 1.80 0.25
CA ALA A 18 -6.08 1.25 1.27
C ALA A 18 -4.63 1.65 0.97
N TYR A 19 -4.19 1.51 -0.28
CA TYR A 19 -2.85 1.94 -0.68
C TYR A 19 -2.64 3.46 -0.51
N ALA A 20 -3.61 4.30 -0.86
CA ALA A 20 -3.52 5.75 -0.67
C ALA A 20 -3.34 6.15 0.80
N LYS A 21 -3.99 5.44 1.74
CA LYS A 21 -3.78 5.65 3.19
C LYS A 21 -2.35 5.28 3.63
N LEU A 22 -1.74 4.29 2.98
CA LEU A 22 -0.38 3.86 3.26
C LEU A 22 0.69 4.80 2.71
N VAL A 23 0.40 5.54 1.63
CA VAL A 23 1.34 6.52 1.05
C VAL A 23 1.74 7.58 2.06
N SER A 24 0.80 8.03 2.89
CA SER A 24 1.08 9.00 3.97
C SER A 24 2.04 8.48 5.04
N LEU A 25 2.28 7.17 5.07
CA LEU A 25 3.15 6.48 6.04
C LEU A 25 4.49 6.10 5.40
N PHE A 26 4.72 6.46 4.14
CA PHE A 26 5.99 6.23 3.49
C PHE A 26 7.03 7.26 3.94
N ASP A 27 8.14 6.76 4.47
CA ASP A 27 9.32 7.57 4.68
C ASP A 27 9.88 8.03 3.33
N LYS A 28 10.24 9.31 3.20
CA LYS A 28 10.66 9.92 1.92
C LYS A 28 11.87 9.22 1.30
N ASP A 29 12.77 8.71 2.13
CA ASP A 29 13.99 8.00 1.72
C ASP A 29 13.77 6.47 1.58
N SER A 30 12.53 5.99 1.72
CA SER A 30 12.24 4.56 1.63
C SER A 30 12.03 4.10 0.18
N CYS A 31 12.29 2.81 -0.06
CA CYS A 31 11.96 2.18 -1.34
C CYS A 31 10.45 2.21 -1.66
N CYS A 32 9.59 2.36 -0.65
CA CYS A 32 8.15 2.48 -0.82
C CYS A 32 7.77 3.84 -1.41
N ALA A 33 8.36 4.93 -0.89
CA ALA A 33 8.15 6.28 -1.41
C ALA A 33 8.70 6.40 -2.85
N ASN A 34 9.88 5.86 -3.12
CA ASN A 34 10.46 5.89 -4.47
C ASN A 34 9.59 5.14 -5.47
N ALA A 35 9.14 3.93 -5.14
CA ALA A 35 8.23 3.18 -5.99
C ALA A 35 6.91 3.94 -6.23
N HIS A 36 6.36 4.56 -5.18
CA HIS A 36 5.15 5.36 -5.31
C HIS A 36 5.33 6.54 -6.28
N GLN A 37 6.47 7.23 -6.23
CA GLN A 37 6.81 8.31 -7.16
C GLN A 37 6.92 7.80 -8.61
N ASP A 38 7.43 6.59 -8.80
CA ASP A 38 7.42 5.86 -10.08
C ASP A 38 6.00 5.42 -10.52
N GLY A 39 4.96 5.67 -9.73
CA GLY A 39 3.60 5.23 -10.01
C GLY A 39 3.37 3.72 -9.81
N LYS A 40 4.27 3.05 -9.10
CA LYS A 40 4.21 1.60 -8.84
C LYS A 40 4.26 1.26 -7.35
N LYS A 41 3.86 0.05 -6.99
CA LYS A 41 4.06 -0.47 -5.62
C LYS A 41 5.49 -0.99 -5.51
N CYS A 42 6.09 -0.90 -4.32
CA CYS A 42 7.42 -1.47 -4.12
C CYS A 42 7.36 -3.00 -4.29
N ASP A 43 8.19 -3.52 -5.20
CA ASP A 43 8.23 -4.95 -5.57
C ASP A 43 9.06 -5.80 -4.60
N HIS A 44 9.63 -5.23 -3.54
CA HIS A 44 10.37 -6.00 -2.54
C HIS A 44 9.43 -6.93 -1.78
N GLN A 45 9.86 -8.17 -1.54
CA GLN A 45 9.09 -9.16 -0.80
C GLN A 45 8.61 -8.65 0.57
N CYS A 46 9.45 -7.91 1.31
CA CYS A 46 9.08 -7.31 2.60
C CYS A 46 7.96 -6.26 2.50
N CYS A 47 7.81 -5.62 1.35
CA CYS A 47 6.77 -4.64 1.07
C CYS A 47 5.49 -5.32 0.57
N LEU A 48 5.63 -6.34 -0.28
CA LEU A 48 4.50 -7.17 -0.75
C LEU A 48 3.77 -7.83 0.43
N ASP A 49 4.50 -8.44 1.36
CA ASP A 49 3.93 -9.04 2.59
C ASP A 49 3.23 -8.00 3.49
N ALA A 50 3.76 -6.78 3.55
CA ALA A 50 3.13 -5.71 4.32
C ALA A 50 1.86 -5.21 3.63
N PHE A 51 1.89 -4.99 2.30
CA PHE A 51 0.73 -4.56 1.53
C PHE A 51 -0.39 -5.60 1.52
N ALA A 52 -0.06 -6.89 1.53
CA ALA A 52 -1.04 -7.98 1.70
C ALA A 52 -1.81 -7.86 3.03
N GLN A 53 -1.20 -7.24 4.05
CA GLN A 53 -1.79 -6.96 5.35
C GLN A 53 -2.36 -5.54 5.47
N ASN A 54 -2.42 -4.77 4.38
CA ASN A 54 -2.76 -3.34 4.38
C ASN A 54 -1.86 -2.52 5.33
N LYS A 55 -0.56 -2.84 5.33
CA LYS A 55 0.48 -2.15 6.12
C LYS A 55 1.62 -1.75 5.21
N VAL A 56 2.53 -0.90 5.70
CA VAL A 56 3.81 -0.62 5.03
C VAL A 56 4.93 -1.41 5.67
N CYS A 57 6.02 -1.61 4.94
CA CYS A 57 7.18 -2.28 5.48
C CYS A 57 7.83 -1.42 6.57
N LEU A 58 7.82 -1.89 7.83
CA LEU A 58 8.44 -1.18 8.96
C LEU A 58 9.97 -1.15 8.89
N LYS A 59 10.59 -2.04 8.10
CA LYS A 59 12.04 -2.00 7.87
C LYS A 59 12.44 -0.81 7.01
N CYS A 60 11.60 -0.44 6.05
CA CYS A 60 11.86 0.67 5.12
C CYS A 60 11.21 1.97 5.59
N ASN A 61 10.12 1.87 6.35
CA ASN A 61 9.39 3.00 6.91
C ASN A 61 9.35 2.85 8.43
N PRO A 62 10.46 3.11 9.14
CA PRO A 62 10.50 3.03 10.59
C PRO A 62 9.54 4.04 11.24
N GLY A 63 9.28 5.20 10.60
CA GLY A 63 8.30 6.19 11.08
C GLY A 63 6.87 5.67 11.03
N ALA A 64 6.61 4.63 10.24
CA ALA A 64 5.33 3.96 10.23
C ALA A 64 5.11 3.02 11.42
N ALA A 65 6.07 2.80 12.33
CA ALA A 65 5.86 1.90 13.48
C ALA A 65 4.62 2.24 14.34
N GLU A 66 4.11 3.47 14.24
CA GLU A 66 2.91 3.96 14.91
C GLU A 66 1.58 3.69 14.17
N GLN A 67 1.52 2.83 13.13
CA GLN A 67 0.27 2.53 12.38
C GLN A 67 -0.85 1.83 13.19
N LYS A 68 -0.94 2.05 14.51
CA LYS A 68 -2.16 1.70 15.25
C LYS A 68 -3.30 2.50 14.65
N ILE A 69 -4.04 1.84 13.76
CA ILE A 69 -5.38 2.22 13.35
C ILE A 69 -6.18 2.38 14.65
N ASN A 70 -6.41 3.63 15.05
CA ASN A 70 -7.39 3.94 16.09
C ASN A 70 -8.79 4.01 15.49
#